data_AF-A0AAN9R918-F1
#
_entry.id   AF-A0AAN9R918-F1
#
_cell.length_a   1.000
_cell.length_b   1.000
_cell.length_c   1.000
_cell.angle_alpha   90.00
_cell.angle_beta   90.00
_cell.angle_gamma   90.00
#
_symmetry.space_group_name_H-M   'P 1'
#
loop_
_entity.id
_entity.type
_entity.pdbx_description
1 polymer ?
#
loop_
_entity_poly.entity_id
_entity_poly.type
_entity_poly.pdbx_seq_one_letter_code
_entity_poly.pdbx_strand_id
1 'polypeptide(L)'
;MPSGCSIRAIWILNNLDFVVFSRRFPVVEKRWRADCDAHNESDQVFSSLPTDSAIAKAFLDRKHREGSTRGFGIRKSNSSLGSDSWVDDPITRHIIGLYINKEEEDDKNLLWPLILHIKGLFCILILPLVEPRHLKAYARLCKRPDCGTALGLDDGLSSLLLDLPSVTGAFMIAHAIGDIITGDTVEPEVIVSAAPSVGGLFDSLTGSIGISSRAKPVAAPVASSSPSSAVVPGSVMTDTPKIGSKPLDKDALRTFISSSMPFGTPLDLNYSNIFTIKVNGFSASDLPPADQKQPAWKPYIYKGKQRMLFTIHEIVHAALYDRDEIPDTISISGQINCRADLEGLPDVSFPLAGLSTANLDVLSYHPCAQVSDQGLDKQGVMFSPPLGNFVLMRYQATCALGPPIKGFYQLSMVSEDKGAFLFKLRLMEGYKAPLSMEFCTVTMPFPRRRVISLDGTPSVGTISTSEHSVEWKIVTSGRGLTGKSIEVTFPGTVKFAPWQNQRVSSSRTSFGILAEEDSDNETENAGNMVNEEQLMEKMNKDLPPVDLEEPFCWQAYNYAKVSFKIVGASISGIAVDPKSVSIYPAVKAPVESSSQVTSGDYILWNTLGRCPHVATIKG
;
A
#
# COMPACT_ATOMS: atom_id res chain seq x y z
N MET A 1 9.95 -31.77 -2.48
CA MET A 1 10.88 -30.99 -1.63
C MET A 1 10.10 -29.80 -1.10
N PRO A 2 10.24 -29.35 0.16
CA PRO A 2 9.52 -28.16 0.58
C PRO A 2 10.07 -26.97 -0.22
N SER A 3 9.20 -26.38 -1.04
CA SER A 3 9.44 -25.20 -1.86
C SER A 3 9.86 -24.04 -0.96
N GLY A 4 11.16 -23.80 -0.85
CA GLY A 4 11.70 -22.68 -0.08
C GLY A 4 11.43 -21.33 -0.76
N CYS A 5 11.55 -20.24 -0.01
CA CYS A 5 11.32 -18.88 -0.51
C CYS A 5 12.49 -18.34 -1.39
N SER A 6 13.23 -19.20 -2.06
CA SER A 6 14.43 -18.83 -2.81
C SER A 6 14.10 -18.00 -4.04
N ILE A 7 15.00 -17.09 -4.40
CA ILE A 7 14.91 -16.23 -5.58
C ILE A 7 16.15 -16.40 -6.48
N ARG A 8 15.92 -16.32 -7.79
CA ARG A 8 16.94 -16.49 -8.83
C ARG A 8 17.65 -15.16 -9.14
N ALA A 9 16.91 -14.05 -9.17
CA ALA A 9 17.46 -12.74 -9.49
C ALA A 9 16.59 -11.56 -9.03
N ILE A 10 17.22 -10.39 -8.94
CA ILE A 10 16.62 -9.09 -8.60
C ILE A 10 17.09 -8.08 -9.64
N TRP A 11 16.19 -7.23 -10.12
CA TRP A 11 16.50 -6.03 -10.90
C TRP A 11 15.75 -4.82 -10.33
N ILE A 12 16.41 -3.66 -10.30
CA ILE A 12 15.81 -2.39 -9.91
C ILE A 12 15.96 -1.45 -11.10
N LEU A 13 14.84 -0.94 -11.59
CA LEU A 13 14.76 0.02 -12.67
C LEU A 13 14.37 1.38 -12.13
N ASN A 14 14.92 2.45 -12.69
CA ASN A 14 14.47 3.81 -12.39
C ASN A 14 13.22 4.17 -13.21
N ASN A 15 12.74 5.40 -13.04
CA ASN A 15 11.61 5.97 -13.78
C ASN A 15 11.86 6.14 -15.30
N LEU A 16 13.10 5.97 -15.76
CA LEU A 16 13.50 5.96 -17.17
C LEU A 16 13.71 4.54 -17.72
N ASP A 17 13.29 3.51 -16.97
CA ASP A 17 13.38 2.10 -17.34
C ASP A 17 14.81 1.55 -17.52
N PHE A 18 15.82 2.24 -16.98
CA PHE A 18 17.18 1.73 -16.92
C PHE A 18 17.37 0.88 -15.67
N VAL A 19 17.98 -0.30 -15.82
CA VAL A 19 18.42 -1.13 -14.69
C VAL A 19 19.55 -0.41 -13.96
N VAL A 20 19.27 0.12 -12.77
CA VAL A 20 20.23 0.84 -11.92
C VAL A 20 20.94 -0.09 -10.94
N PHE A 21 20.37 -1.26 -10.67
CA PHE A 21 20.94 -2.31 -9.82
C PHE A 21 20.41 -3.68 -10.24
N SER A 22 21.27 -4.69 -10.20
CA SER A 22 20.87 -6.09 -10.39
C SER A 22 21.66 -7.02 -9.48
N ARG A 23 21.03 -8.13 -9.07
CA ARG A 23 21.67 -9.22 -8.33
C ARG A 23 21.18 -10.55 -8.86
N ARG A 24 22.09 -11.46 -9.17
CA ARG A 24 21.80 -12.84 -9.59
C ARG A 24 22.28 -13.80 -8.52
N PHE A 25 21.59 -14.93 -8.37
CA PHE A 25 21.95 -15.99 -7.42
C PHE A 25 22.31 -17.29 -8.16
N PRO A 26 23.59 -17.48 -8.54
CA PRO A 26 24.02 -18.61 -9.36
C PRO A 26 23.72 -19.99 -8.75
N VAL A 27 23.70 -20.08 -7.42
CA VAL A 27 23.40 -21.32 -6.70
C VAL A 27 21.95 -21.75 -6.93
N VAL A 28 21.00 -20.82 -6.79
CA VAL A 28 19.57 -21.06 -7.04
C VAL A 28 19.34 -21.37 -8.51
N GLU A 29 19.98 -20.61 -9.39
CA GLU A 29 19.87 -20.82 -10.84
C GLU A 29 20.39 -22.20 -11.27
N LYS A 30 21.53 -22.65 -10.74
CA LYS A 30 22.08 -23.96 -11.04
C LYS A 30 21.15 -25.09 -10.58
N ARG A 31 20.54 -24.95 -9.39
CA ARG A 31 19.56 -25.92 -8.87
C ARG A 31 18.34 -25.99 -9.76
N TRP A 32 17.78 -24.84 -10.11
CA TRP A 32 16.62 -24.77 -10.98
C TRP A 32 16.86 -25.42 -12.35
N ARG A 33 18.04 -25.20 -12.95
CA ARG A 33 18.40 -25.86 -14.22
C ARG A 33 18.50 -27.38 -14.09
N ALA A 34 19.14 -27.86 -13.02
CA ALA A 34 19.21 -29.30 -12.76
C ALA A 34 17.82 -29.93 -12.63
N ASP A 35 16.86 -29.21 -12.02
CA ASP A 35 15.47 -29.66 -11.93
C ASP A 35 14.77 -29.65 -13.31
N CYS A 36 15.06 -28.68 -14.18
CA CYS A 36 14.55 -28.65 -15.56
C CYS A 36 15.08 -29.83 -16.38
N ASP A 37 16.40 -30.09 -16.31
CA ASP A 37 17.07 -31.16 -17.03
C ASP A 37 16.55 -32.54 -16.59
N ALA A 38 16.35 -32.73 -15.28
CA ALA A 38 15.86 -34.00 -14.71
C ALA A 38 14.44 -34.38 -15.19
N HIS A 39 13.62 -33.40 -15.55
CA HIS A 39 12.25 -33.62 -15.99
C HIS A 39 12.12 -33.68 -17.53
N ASN A 40 13.24 -33.74 -18.27
CA ASN A 40 13.29 -33.77 -19.75
C ASN A 40 12.42 -32.66 -20.38
N GLU A 41 12.38 -31.49 -19.72
CA GLU A 41 11.48 -30.38 -20.10
C GLU A 41 12.17 -29.44 -21.10
N SER A 42 12.59 -30.00 -22.24
CA SER A 42 13.29 -29.28 -23.32
C SER A 42 12.36 -28.44 -24.22
N ASP A 43 11.08 -28.33 -23.91
CA ASP A 43 10.16 -27.52 -24.70
C ASP A 43 10.32 -26.02 -24.36
N GLN A 44 11.05 -25.33 -25.23
CA GLN A 44 10.97 -23.91 -25.64
C GLN A 44 10.93 -22.74 -24.63
N VAL A 45 10.88 -22.92 -23.31
CA VAL A 45 10.49 -21.79 -22.44
C VAL A 45 11.58 -21.22 -21.53
N PHE A 46 12.78 -21.79 -21.41
CA PHE A 46 13.65 -21.45 -20.27
C PHE A 46 15.15 -21.37 -20.55
N SER A 47 15.57 -20.28 -21.21
CA SER A 47 16.99 -19.94 -21.34
C SER A 47 17.56 -19.26 -20.09
N SER A 48 18.90 -19.23 -20.03
CA SER A 48 19.71 -18.59 -18.99
C SER A 48 19.22 -17.19 -18.61
N LEU A 49 19.47 -16.79 -17.36
CA LEU A 49 19.13 -15.45 -16.86
C LEU A 49 19.59 -14.35 -17.85
N PRO A 50 18.68 -13.44 -18.24
CA PRO A 50 18.98 -12.39 -19.22
C PRO A 50 19.99 -11.36 -18.69
N THR A 51 20.63 -10.64 -19.61
CA THR A 51 21.45 -9.46 -19.32
C THR A 51 20.58 -8.28 -18.87
N ASP A 52 21.17 -7.31 -18.18
CA ASP A 52 20.44 -6.12 -17.69
C ASP A 52 19.85 -5.29 -18.83
N SER A 53 20.54 -5.19 -19.98
CA SER A 53 20.03 -4.52 -21.19
C SER A 53 18.82 -5.25 -21.78
N ALA A 54 18.88 -6.58 -21.87
CA ALA A 54 17.75 -7.39 -22.34
C ALA A 54 16.52 -7.27 -21.42
N ILE A 55 16.71 -7.21 -20.10
CA ILE A 55 15.61 -6.95 -19.15
C ILE A 55 15.01 -5.56 -19.36
N ALA A 56 15.85 -4.52 -19.44
CA ALA A 56 15.38 -3.15 -19.67
C ALA A 56 14.56 -3.04 -20.96
N LYS A 57 15.07 -3.62 -22.06
CA LYS A 57 14.37 -3.66 -23.34
C LYS A 57 13.05 -4.42 -23.24
N ALA A 58 13.03 -5.63 -22.69
CA ALA A 58 11.82 -6.42 -22.57
C ALA A 58 10.76 -5.75 -21.67
N PHE A 59 11.20 -5.05 -20.61
CA PHE A 59 10.32 -4.30 -19.72
C PHE A 59 9.73 -3.07 -20.41
N LEU A 60 10.53 -2.33 -21.18
CA LEU A 60 10.07 -1.23 -22.02
C LEU A 60 9.07 -1.71 -23.08
N ASP A 61 9.42 -2.77 -23.81
CA ASP A 61 8.55 -3.38 -24.82
C ASP A 61 7.21 -3.79 -24.21
N ARG A 62 7.21 -4.36 -22.99
CA ARG A 62 5.98 -4.71 -22.26
C ARG A 62 5.08 -3.49 -22.03
N LYS A 63 5.63 -2.33 -21.63
CA LYS A 63 4.83 -1.11 -21.39
C LYS A 63 4.09 -0.65 -22.64
N HIS A 64 4.60 -0.97 -23.83
CA HIS A 64 4.01 -0.60 -25.10
C HIS A 64 3.03 -1.63 -25.67
N ARG A 65 2.85 -2.80 -25.03
CA ARG A 65 1.94 -3.86 -25.51
C ARG A 65 0.46 -3.54 -25.22
N GLU A 66 -0.41 -4.09 -26.07
CA GLU A 66 -1.86 -3.95 -25.95
C GLU A 66 -2.41 -4.50 -24.62
N GLY A 67 -3.54 -3.95 -24.17
CA GLY A 67 -4.17 -4.36 -22.90
C GLY A 67 -3.50 -3.79 -21.64
N SER A 68 -2.45 -2.99 -21.78
CA SER A 68 -1.69 -2.45 -20.66
C SER A 68 -1.99 -0.98 -20.42
N THR A 69 -2.82 -0.65 -19.43
CA THR A 69 -2.73 0.72 -18.86
C THR A 69 -1.53 0.72 -17.93
N ARG A 70 -0.40 1.33 -18.34
CA ARG A 70 0.83 1.46 -17.52
C ARG A 70 1.54 0.15 -17.12
N GLY A 71 1.39 -0.96 -17.84
CA GLY A 71 2.08 -2.23 -17.52
C GLY A 71 1.18 -3.31 -16.90
N PHE A 72 -0.05 -2.96 -16.50
CA PHE A 72 -1.02 -3.84 -15.85
C PHE A 72 -1.86 -4.57 -16.91
N GLY A 73 -1.71 -5.89 -17.05
CA GLY A 73 -2.35 -6.68 -18.11
C GLY A 73 -3.86 -6.81 -17.92
N ILE A 74 -4.64 -5.89 -18.47
CA ILE A 74 -6.10 -5.91 -18.44
C ILE A 74 -6.62 -6.49 -19.76
N ARG A 75 -7.50 -7.48 -19.69
CA ARG A 75 -8.12 -8.07 -20.89
C ARG A 75 -8.99 -7.07 -21.60
N LYS A 76 -8.74 -6.89 -22.90
CA LYS A 76 -9.57 -6.13 -23.84
C LYS A 76 -10.22 -7.09 -24.84
N SER A 77 -11.26 -6.62 -25.53
CA SER A 77 -11.95 -7.39 -26.58
C SER A 77 -11.02 -7.84 -27.71
N ASN A 78 -9.91 -7.12 -27.93
CA ASN A 78 -8.87 -7.42 -28.90
C ASN A 78 -7.58 -8.04 -28.31
N SER A 79 -7.54 -8.37 -27.00
CA SER A 79 -6.38 -9.01 -26.41
C SER A 79 -6.05 -10.31 -27.14
N SER A 80 -4.79 -10.53 -27.51
CA SER A 80 -4.39 -11.76 -28.18
C SER A 80 -4.31 -12.94 -27.21
N LEU A 81 -4.79 -14.12 -27.63
CA LEU A 81 -4.67 -15.38 -26.89
C LEU A 81 -3.20 -15.63 -26.50
N GLY A 82 -2.95 -15.99 -25.24
CA GLY A 82 -1.61 -16.22 -24.72
C GLY A 82 -0.80 -14.97 -24.38
N SER A 83 -1.35 -13.76 -24.55
CA SER A 83 -0.72 -12.53 -24.05
C SER A 83 -0.87 -12.39 -22.53
N ASP A 84 -0.02 -11.55 -21.91
CA ASP A 84 -0.16 -11.19 -20.50
C ASP A 84 -1.53 -10.58 -20.17
N SER A 85 -2.10 -9.82 -21.11
CA SER A 85 -3.44 -9.22 -20.98
C SER A 85 -4.57 -10.23 -21.16
N TRP A 86 -4.28 -11.45 -21.63
CA TRP A 86 -5.31 -12.46 -21.87
C TRP A 86 -5.90 -12.98 -20.56
N VAL A 87 -5.10 -13.04 -19.49
CA VAL A 87 -5.55 -13.50 -18.17
C VAL A 87 -6.06 -12.32 -17.36
N ASP A 88 -7.37 -12.29 -17.10
CA ASP A 88 -8.02 -11.24 -16.32
C ASP A 88 -8.02 -11.59 -14.83
N ASP A 89 -6.85 -11.48 -14.20
CA ASP A 89 -6.67 -11.77 -12.77
C ASP A 89 -5.99 -10.57 -12.07
N PRO A 90 -6.56 -10.03 -10.97
CA PRO A 90 -5.97 -8.91 -10.23
C PRO A 90 -4.51 -9.13 -9.80
N ILE A 91 -4.09 -10.37 -9.55
CA ILE A 91 -2.72 -10.70 -9.13
C ILE A 91 -1.70 -10.43 -10.25
N THR A 92 -2.13 -10.49 -11.51
CA THR A 92 -1.27 -10.23 -12.69
C THR A 92 -0.81 -8.77 -12.80
N ARG A 93 -1.42 -7.87 -12.02
CA ARG A 93 -0.94 -6.49 -11.85
C ARG A 93 0.41 -6.44 -11.14
N HIS A 94 0.68 -7.43 -10.31
CA HIS A 94 1.88 -7.52 -9.48
C HIS A 94 2.80 -8.68 -9.89
N ILE A 95 2.31 -9.62 -10.69
CA ILE A 95 3.06 -10.76 -11.21
C ILE A 95 3.01 -10.72 -12.73
N ILE A 96 4.15 -10.45 -13.36
CA ILE A 96 4.25 -10.21 -14.79
C ILE A 96 5.07 -11.29 -15.51
N GLY A 97 4.83 -11.46 -16.81
CA GLY A 97 5.73 -12.16 -17.73
C GLY A 97 6.56 -11.16 -18.54
N LEU A 98 7.84 -11.48 -18.78
CA LEU A 98 8.66 -10.74 -19.76
C LEU A 98 9.17 -11.71 -20.82
N TYR A 99 8.92 -11.41 -22.08
CA TYR A 99 9.48 -12.17 -23.19
C TYR A 99 10.82 -11.57 -23.58
N ILE A 100 11.88 -12.37 -23.45
CA ILE A 100 13.23 -11.99 -23.84
C ILE A 100 13.48 -12.51 -25.25
N ASN A 101 13.58 -11.60 -26.22
CA ASN A 101 13.97 -11.95 -27.58
C ASN A 101 15.47 -12.27 -27.61
N LYS A 102 15.83 -13.45 -28.13
CA LYS A 102 17.21 -13.71 -28.53
C LYS A 102 17.40 -13.24 -29.96
N GLU A 103 18.58 -12.71 -30.29
CA GLU A 103 18.85 -12.10 -31.60
C GLU A 103 18.88 -13.11 -32.75
N GLU A 104 18.86 -14.43 -32.49
CA GLU A 104 19.15 -15.46 -33.49
C GLU A 104 18.01 -16.47 -33.78
N GLU A 105 16.90 -16.50 -33.02
CA GLU A 105 15.76 -17.40 -33.28
C GLU A 105 14.43 -16.73 -32.90
N ASP A 106 13.33 -17.12 -33.57
CA ASP A 106 11.94 -16.70 -33.27
C ASP A 106 11.44 -17.25 -31.91
N ASP A 107 12.33 -17.90 -31.15
CA ASP A 107 12.12 -18.46 -29.83
C ASP A 107 12.15 -17.36 -28.76
N LYS A 108 10.95 -16.86 -28.41
CA LYS A 108 10.74 -15.93 -27.31
C LYS A 108 10.82 -16.65 -25.96
N ASN A 109 11.85 -16.36 -25.18
CA ASN A 109 12.01 -16.93 -23.85
C ASN A 109 11.15 -16.20 -22.82
N LEU A 110 10.17 -16.86 -22.22
CA LEU A 110 9.29 -16.26 -21.23
C LEU A 110 9.91 -16.30 -19.82
N LEU A 111 10.16 -15.13 -19.25
CA LEU A 111 10.53 -14.95 -17.86
C LEU A 111 9.26 -14.76 -17.02
N TRP A 112 8.81 -15.84 -16.39
CA TRP A 112 7.62 -15.85 -15.54
C TRP A 112 7.80 -16.87 -14.39
N PRO A 113 7.22 -16.63 -13.20
CA PRO A 113 6.60 -15.37 -12.77
C PRO A 113 7.67 -14.33 -12.38
N LEU A 114 7.43 -13.06 -12.67
CA LEU A 114 8.27 -11.95 -12.23
C LEU A 114 7.45 -11.02 -11.34
N ILE A 115 7.85 -10.87 -10.08
CA ILE A 115 7.16 -9.98 -9.15
C ILE A 115 7.54 -8.54 -9.47
N LEU A 116 6.54 -7.71 -9.77
CA LEU A 116 6.65 -6.28 -10.00
C LEU A 116 6.17 -5.51 -8.77
N HIS A 117 7.11 -4.82 -8.11
CA HIS A 117 6.80 -3.88 -7.05
C HIS A 117 7.22 -2.47 -7.45
N ILE A 118 6.29 -1.53 -7.39
CA ILE A 118 6.57 -0.11 -7.68
C ILE A 118 6.63 0.63 -6.35
N LYS A 119 7.78 1.25 -6.07
CA LYS A 119 8.00 2.05 -4.86
C LYS A 119 8.70 3.35 -5.22
N GLY A 120 8.02 4.47 -4.97
CA GLY A 120 8.50 5.80 -5.36
C GLY A 120 8.76 5.88 -6.87
N LEU A 121 10.00 6.21 -7.25
CA LEU A 121 10.45 6.31 -8.64
C LEU A 121 11.10 5.02 -9.18
N PHE A 122 11.00 3.91 -8.45
CA PHE A 122 11.67 2.66 -8.80
C PHE A 122 10.68 1.53 -9.07
N CYS A 123 11.01 0.70 -10.06
CA CYS A 123 10.37 -0.59 -10.31
C CYS A 123 11.33 -1.70 -9.87
N ILE A 124 10.89 -2.54 -8.95
CA ILE A 124 11.66 -3.67 -8.42
C ILE A 124 11.07 -4.94 -9.03
N LEU A 125 11.93 -5.69 -9.72
CA LEU A 125 11.60 -6.96 -10.35
C LEU A 125 12.30 -8.08 -9.61
N ILE A 126 11.55 -9.08 -9.13
CA ILE A 126 12.10 -10.25 -8.46
C ILE A 126 11.67 -11.52 -9.17
N LEU A 127 12.64 -12.35 -9.53
CA LEU A 127 12.43 -13.65 -10.13
C LEU A 127 12.52 -14.74 -9.06
N PRO A 128 11.38 -15.28 -8.56
CA PRO A 128 11.37 -16.41 -7.64
C PRO A 128 11.87 -17.71 -8.29
N LEU A 129 12.25 -18.66 -7.43
CA LEU A 129 12.43 -20.05 -7.81
C LEU A 129 11.05 -20.72 -7.90
N VAL A 130 10.57 -20.95 -9.12
CA VAL A 130 9.34 -21.70 -9.37
C VAL A 130 9.67 -22.98 -10.12
N GLU A 131 9.20 -24.11 -9.59
CA GLU A 131 9.46 -25.42 -10.19
C GLU A 131 8.83 -25.53 -11.59
N PRO A 132 9.48 -26.25 -12.53
CA PRO A 132 9.03 -26.32 -13.93
C PRO A 132 7.57 -26.77 -14.12
N ARG A 133 7.08 -27.68 -13.27
CA ARG A 133 5.68 -28.14 -13.28
C ARG A 133 4.65 -27.01 -13.15
N HIS A 134 4.93 -25.97 -12.35
CA HIS A 134 4.03 -24.83 -12.16
C HIS A 134 4.08 -23.89 -13.37
N LEU A 135 5.23 -23.76 -14.01
CA LEU A 135 5.38 -23.01 -15.26
C LEU A 135 4.57 -23.67 -16.39
N LYS A 136 4.57 -25.00 -16.46
CA LYS A 136 3.70 -25.77 -17.37
C LYS A 136 2.21 -25.60 -17.06
N ALA A 137 1.83 -25.50 -15.78
CA ALA A 137 0.46 -25.22 -15.39
C ALA A 137 0.03 -23.83 -15.89
N TYR A 138 0.87 -22.81 -15.69
CA TYR A 138 0.66 -21.48 -16.23
C TYR A 138 0.54 -21.45 -17.76
N ALA A 139 1.47 -22.11 -18.48
CA ALA A 139 1.43 -22.18 -19.94
C ALA A 139 0.14 -22.83 -20.46
N ARG A 140 -0.42 -23.80 -19.72
CA ARG A 140 -1.73 -24.39 -20.01
C ARG A 140 -2.87 -23.39 -19.76
N LEU A 141 -2.83 -22.64 -18.66
CA LEU A 141 -3.83 -21.60 -18.34
C LEU A 141 -3.88 -20.51 -19.41
N CYS A 142 -2.73 -20.05 -19.90
CA CYS A 142 -2.65 -19.00 -20.94
C CYS A 142 -3.29 -19.42 -22.28
N LYS A 143 -3.45 -20.72 -22.53
CA LYS A 143 -4.09 -21.26 -23.74
C LYS A 143 -5.59 -21.50 -23.55
N ARG A 144 -6.11 -21.42 -22.32
CA ARG A 144 -7.54 -21.60 -22.07
C ARG A 144 -8.32 -20.32 -22.41
N PRO A 145 -9.52 -20.43 -23.03
CA PRO A 145 -10.36 -19.27 -23.32
C PRO A 145 -11.03 -18.68 -22.06
N ASP A 146 -11.20 -19.49 -21.02
CA ASP A 146 -11.81 -19.13 -19.72
C ASP A 146 -10.79 -18.59 -18.71
N CYS A 147 -9.49 -18.62 -19.05
CA CYS A 147 -8.36 -18.12 -18.26
C CYS A 147 -8.25 -18.67 -16.82
N GLY A 148 -8.97 -19.75 -16.49
CA GLY A 148 -9.16 -20.20 -15.11
C GLY A 148 -10.08 -19.24 -14.36
N THR A 149 -11.33 -19.65 -14.13
CA THR A 149 -12.37 -18.81 -13.51
C THR A 149 -11.92 -18.28 -12.15
N ALA A 150 -12.01 -16.97 -11.92
CA ALA A 150 -11.68 -16.32 -10.63
C ALA A 150 -12.60 -16.73 -9.45
N LEU A 151 -13.55 -17.64 -9.68
CA LEU A 151 -14.62 -18.03 -8.75
C LEU A 151 -14.27 -19.27 -7.90
N GLY A 152 -12.99 -19.51 -7.61
CA GLY A 152 -12.58 -20.49 -6.59
C GLY A 152 -12.80 -21.96 -6.96
N LEU A 153 -12.84 -22.29 -8.25
CA LEU A 153 -12.69 -23.69 -8.68
C LEU A 153 -11.20 -24.05 -8.72
N ASP A 154 -10.87 -25.27 -8.27
CA ASP A 154 -9.53 -25.84 -8.37
C ASP A 154 -9.01 -25.68 -9.83
N ASP A 155 -7.79 -25.16 -10.00
CA ASP A 155 -7.07 -24.87 -11.26
C ASP A 155 -7.09 -23.42 -11.80
N GLY A 156 -7.21 -22.38 -10.95
CA GLY A 156 -7.06 -20.97 -11.34
C GLY A 156 -5.62 -20.43 -11.27
N LEU A 157 -5.32 -19.28 -11.93
CA LEU A 157 -4.00 -18.63 -11.83
C LEU A 157 -3.69 -18.17 -10.39
N SER A 158 -4.68 -17.58 -9.73
CA SER A 158 -4.58 -17.19 -8.33
C SER A 158 -4.26 -18.38 -7.41
N SER A 159 -4.88 -19.55 -7.60
CA SER A 159 -4.57 -20.73 -6.76
C SER A 159 -3.14 -21.21 -7.01
N LEU A 160 -2.73 -21.29 -8.28
CA LEU A 160 -1.36 -21.66 -8.66
C LEU A 160 -0.30 -20.76 -8.00
N LEU A 161 -0.58 -19.45 -7.87
CA LEU A 161 0.38 -18.48 -7.35
C LEU A 161 0.37 -18.35 -5.82
N LEU A 162 -0.80 -18.46 -5.20
CA LEU A 162 -0.95 -18.38 -3.74
C LEU A 162 -0.36 -19.61 -3.04
N ASP A 163 -0.33 -20.76 -3.71
CA ASP A 163 0.25 -22.00 -3.18
C ASP A 163 1.78 -22.07 -3.28
N LEU A 164 2.44 -21.01 -3.79
CA LEU A 164 3.89 -20.97 -4.00
C LEU A 164 4.59 -20.08 -2.95
N PRO A 165 5.27 -20.66 -1.94
CA PRO A 165 6.00 -19.87 -0.94
C PRO A 165 7.07 -18.94 -1.52
N SER A 166 7.67 -19.31 -2.66
CA SER A 166 8.66 -18.46 -3.35
C SER A 166 8.06 -17.19 -3.95
N VAL A 167 6.79 -17.21 -4.36
CA VAL A 167 6.07 -16.02 -4.83
C VAL A 167 5.81 -15.08 -3.65
N THR A 168 5.25 -15.58 -2.56
CA THR A 168 5.02 -14.81 -1.33
C THR A 168 6.33 -14.26 -0.74
N GLY A 169 7.39 -15.08 -0.70
CA GLY A 169 8.72 -14.66 -0.28
C GLY A 169 9.30 -13.56 -1.17
N ALA A 170 9.12 -13.66 -2.49
CA ALA A 170 9.55 -12.63 -3.42
C ALA A 170 8.80 -11.30 -3.21
N PHE A 171 7.50 -11.31 -2.89
CA PHE A 171 6.80 -10.09 -2.48
C PHE A 171 7.40 -9.45 -1.23
N MET A 172 7.67 -10.25 -0.19
CA MET A 172 8.27 -9.74 1.04
C MET A 172 9.65 -9.12 0.79
N ILE A 173 10.46 -9.74 -0.07
CA ILE A 173 11.77 -9.21 -0.47
C ILE A 173 11.59 -7.89 -1.25
N ALA A 174 10.63 -7.82 -2.17
CA ALA A 174 10.39 -6.63 -2.97
C ALA A 174 9.99 -5.43 -2.11
N HIS A 175 9.12 -5.65 -1.12
CA HIS A 175 8.74 -4.65 -0.13
C HIS A 175 9.94 -4.18 0.71
N ALA A 176 10.71 -5.12 1.28
CA ALA A 176 11.88 -4.77 2.10
C ALA A 176 12.92 -3.96 1.31
N ILE A 177 13.19 -4.35 0.06
CA ILE A 177 14.07 -3.60 -0.84
C ILE A 177 13.48 -2.21 -1.15
N GLY A 178 12.18 -2.12 -1.43
CA GLY A 178 11.49 -0.86 -1.68
C GLY A 178 11.66 0.14 -0.54
N ASP A 179 11.43 -0.30 0.70
CA ASP A 179 11.55 0.53 1.89
C ASP A 179 12.99 1.02 2.12
N ILE A 180 13.99 0.18 1.84
CA ILE A 180 15.41 0.57 1.93
C ILE A 180 15.75 1.64 0.88
N ILE A 181 15.24 1.51 -0.33
CA ILE A 181 15.55 2.42 -1.45
C ILE A 181 14.96 3.81 -1.23
N THR A 182 13.71 3.88 -0.76
CA THR A 182 13.06 5.16 -0.51
C THR A 182 13.45 5.75 0.84
N GLY A 183 14.08 4.97 1.72
CA GLY A 183 14.35 5.36 3.10
C GLY A 183 13.09 5.34 3.98
N ASP A 184 12.00 4.75 3.47
CA ASP A 184 10.73 4.58 4.19
C ASP A 184 10.75 3.30 5.04
N THR A 185 11.81 3.06 5.81
CA THR A 185 11.78 1.99 6.80
C THR A 185 10.85 2.42 7.94
N VAL A 186 9.54 2.24 7.73
CA VAL A 186 8.51 2.60 8.69
C VAL A 186 8.50 1.54 9.79
N GLU A 187 9.06 1.87 10.96
CA GLU A 187 8.84 1.05 12.15
C GLU A 187 7.34 1.08 12.50
N PRO A 188 6.73 -0.06 12.88
CA PRO A 188 5.34 -0.10 13.31
C PRO A 188 5.07 0.94 14.39
N GLU A 189 4.01 1.74 14.23
CA GLU A 189 3.69 2.79 15.19
C GLU A 189 3.21 2.14 16.50
N VAL A 190 3.88 2.47 17.60
CA VAL A 190 3.49 2.06 18.95
C VAL A 190 3.31 3.33 19.77
N ILE A 191 2.05 3.64 20.07
CA ILE A 191 1.64 4.91 20.66
C ILE A 191 1.78 4.81 22.17
N VAL A 192 2.63 5.69 22.72
CA VAL A 192 2.75 5.91 24.16
C VAL A 192 1.72 6.97 24.56
N SER A 193 0.73 6.60 25.37
CA SER A 193 -0.19 7.59 25.94
C SER A 193 0.60 8.50 26.86
N ALA A 194 0.70 9.79 26.52
CA ALA A 194 1.23 10.78 27.44
C ALA A 194 0.34 10.81 28.68
N ALA A 195 0.85 10.37 29.83
CA ALA A 195 0.14 10.57 31.09
C ALA A 195 -0.16 12.07 31.25
N PRO A 196 -1.38 12.47 31.67
CA PRO A 196 -1.63 13.85 31.99
C PRO A 196 -0.66 14.26 33.10
N SER A 197 0.25 15.17 32.78
CA SER A 197 1.12 15.83 33.76
C SER A 197 0.21 16.50 34.78
N VAL A 198 0.10 15.91 35.97
CA VAL A 198 -0.61 16.53 37.08
C VAL A 198 0.27 17.67 37.61
N GLY A 199 -0.05 18.88 37.18
CA GLY A 199 0.17 20.15 37.86
C GLY A 199 1.46 20.35 38.66
N GLY A 200 2.54 20.78 37.99
CA GLY A 200 3.62 21.54 38.62
C GLY A 200 3.21 23.00 38.79
N LEU A 201 2.35 23.29 39.78
CA LEU A 201 1.88 24.66 40.09
C LEU A 201 2.15 25.08 41.56
N PHE A 202 2.98 24.33 42.29
CA PHE A 202 3.35 24.67 43.68
C PHE A 202 4.84 24.94 43.94
N ASP A 203 5.71 24.88 42.93
CA ASP A 203 7.16 25.14 43.12
C ASP A 203 7.57 26.62 43.09
N SER A 204 6.62 27.57 43.16
CA SER A 204 6.93 29.01 43.12
C SER A 204 6.76 29.77 44.43
N LEU A 205 6.50 29.12 45.58
CA LEU A 205 6.36 29.82 46.86
C LEU A 205 6.98 29.06 48.05
N THR A 206 8.28 28.76 47.97
CA THR A 206 9.13 28.57 49.17
C THR A 206 10.53 29.16 48.92
N GLY A 207 10.58 30.44 48.59
CA GLY A 207 11.82 31.22 48.73
C GLY A 207 12.05 31.53 50.21
N SER A 208 12.83 30.71 50.92
CA SER A 208 13.60 31.14 52.11
C SER A 208 14.48 30.02 52.69
N ILE A 209 15.78 30.33 52.76
CA ILE A 209 16.85 29.75 53.61
C ILE A 209 17.33 28.33 53.24
N GLY A 210 18.37 28.27 52.42
CA GLY A 210 19.20 27.09 52.22
C GLY A 210 20.51 27.17 53.01
N ILE A 211 20.75 26.18 53.86
CA ILE A 211 22.08 25.82 54.39
C ILE A 211 22.45 24.45 53.83
N SER A 212 23.63 24.38 53.21
CA SER A 212 24.53 23.23 53.08
C SER A 212 24.16 21.96 52.27
N SER A 213 25.01 21.72 51.27
CA SER A 213 25.69 20.47 50.84
C SER A 213 24.92 19.30 50.19
N ARG A 214 25.20 19.08 48.88
CA ARG A 214 26.12 18.05 48.37
C ARG A 214 25.84 17.77 46.87
N ALA A 215 26.85 17.94 46.03
CA ALA A 215 26.79 17.64 44.59
C ALA A 215 26.76 16.11 44.35
N LYS A 216 25.87 15.66 43.45
CA LYS A 216 25.88 14.32 42.85
C LYS A 216 26.41 14.42 41.40
N PRO A 217 27.17 13.42 40.92
CA PRO A 217 27.81 13.48 39.61
C PRO A 217 26.78 13.34 38.48
N VAL A 218 26.99 14.13 37.41
CA VAL A 218 26.25 14.10 36.16
C VAL A 218 26.64 12.82 35.39
N ALA A 219 25.65 11.95 35.14
CA ALA A 219 25.77 10.90 34.12
C ALA A 219 25.41 11.51 32.75
N ALA A 220 26.23 11.19 31.73
CA ALA A 220 26.06 11.67 30.36
C ALA A 220 24.74 11.18 29.74
N PRO A 221 24.05 12.00 28.91
CA PRO A 221 22.86 11.56 28.19
C PRO A 221 23.27 10.56 27.09
N VAL A 222 22.67 9.37 27.12
CA VAL A 222 22.78 8.37 26.04
C VAL A 222 21.81 8.77 24.93
N ALA A 223 22.37 8.99 23.74
CA ALA A 223 21.70 9.46 22.55
C ALA A 223 20.58 8.50 22.08
N SER A 224 19.41 9.06 21.80
CA SER A 224 18.43 8.49 20.89
C SER A 224 18.96 8.67 19.46
N SER A 225 19.27 7.57 18.79
CA SER A 225 19.68 7.58 17.38
C SER A 225 18.45 7.78 16.49
N SER A 226 18.10 9.04 16.26
CA SER A 226 17.40 9.48 15.05
C SER A 226 18.39 10.33 14.26
N PRO A 227 18.55 10.14 12.94
CA PRO A 227 19.39 11.03 12.16
C PRO A 227 18.63 12.34 11.91
N SER A 228 18.72 13.29 12.85
CA SER A 228 18.26 14.66 12.66
C SER A 228 19.45 15.57 12.33
N SER A 229 19.46 16.07 11.09
CA SER A 229 20.31 17.18 10.66
C SER A 229 20.05 18.41 11.54
N ALA A 230 21.10 18.96 12.13
CA ALA A 230 21.01 20.19 12.92
C ALA A 230 20.62 21.39 12.02
N VAL A 231 19.57 22.12 12.40
CA VAL A 231 19.24 23.43 11.85
C VAL A 231 19.14 24.42 13.02
N VAL A 232 19.93 25.48 12.92
CA VAL A 232 19.96 26.66 13.79
C VAL A 232 18.64 27.45 13.61
N PRO A 233 18.01 27.99 14.67
CA PRO A 233 16.71 28.63 14.54
C PRO A 233 16.84 30.06 13.98
N GLY A 234 16.14 30.34 12.89
CA GLY A 234 15.87 31.71 12.44
C GLY A 234 15.79 31.86 10.92
N SER A 235 14.61 31.62 10.33
CA SER A 235 14.07 32.35 9.16
C SER A 235 12.79 31.65 8.67
N VAL A 236 11.71 32.43 8.55
CA VAL A 236 10.41 32.02 8.00
C VAL A 236 10.53 31.93 6.48
N MET A 237 10.40 30.74 5.89
CA MET A 237 10.11 30.59 4.45
C MET A 237 9.23 29.37 4.20
N THR A 238 8.01 29.66 3.74
CA THR A 238 7.13 28.90 2.84
C THR A 238 7.53 27.45 2.48
N ASP A 239 6.75 26.49 2.97
CA ASP A 239 6.79 25.08 2.55
C ASP A 239 6.52 24.95 1.04
N THR A 240 7.57 24.60 0.31
CA THR A 240 7.48 23.99 -1.03
C THR A 240 8.12 22.61 -0.92
N PRO A 241 7.45 21.51 -1.32
CA PRO A 241 8.02 20.18 -1.22
C PRO A 241 9.20 20.08 -2.19
N LYS A 242 10.42 19.98 -1.64
CA LYS A 242 11.63 19.70 -2.42
C LYS A 242 11.57 18.28 -2.97
N ILE A 243 11.12 18.15 -4.22
CA ILE A 243 11.36 16.99 -5.09
C ILE A 243 12.87 16.96 -5.37
N GLY A 244 13.60 16.24 -4.54
CA GLY A 244 15.02 15.93 -4.73
C GLY A 244 15.22 14.46 -4.41
N SER A 245 15.27 13.60 -5.44
CA SER A 245 15.50 12.17 -5.29
C SER A 245 16.89 11.91 -4.71
N LYS A 246 16.97 11.41 -3.48
CA LYS A 246 18.22 10.88 -2.93
C LYS A 246 18.74 9.78 -3.88
N PRO A 247 20.02 9.80 -4.29
CA PRO A 247 20.56 8.75 -5.15
C PRO A 247 20.49 7.38 -4.45
N LEU A 248 20.25 6.33 -5.23
CA LEU A 248 20.14 4.95 -4.75
C LEU A 248 21.42 4.53 -4.00
N ASP A 249 21.29 4.16 -2.72
CA ASP A 249 22.41 3.63 -1.93
C ASP A 249 22.67 2.16 -2.29
N LYS A 250 23.50 1.96 -3.32
CA LYS A 250 23.84 0.63 -3.83
C LYS A 250 24.59 -0.22 -2.80
N ASP A 251 25.34 0.39 -1.89
CA ASP A 251 26.16 -0.35 -0.92
C ASP A 251 25.34 -0.81 0.28
N ALA A 252 24.38 0.00 0.73
CA ALA A 252 23.36 -0.43 1.67
C ALA A 252 22.55 -1.62 1.11
N LEU A 253 22.14 -1.56 -0.16
CA LEU A 253 21.43 -2.66 -0.83
C LEU A 253 22.29 -3.94 -0.93
N ARG A 254 23.53 -3.84 -1.40
CA ARG A 254 24.44 -5.01 -1.49
C ARG A 254 24.66 -5.64 -0.13
N THR A 255 24.88 -4.81 0.88
CA THR A 255 25.04 -5.23 2.28
C THR A 255 23.80 -5.98 2.72
N PHE A 256 22.63 -5.35 2.60
CA PHE A 256 21.37 -5.93 3.05
C PHE A 256 21.15 -7.29 2.37
N ILE A 257 21.19 -7.34 1.04
CA ILE A 257 20.95 -8.58 0.28
C ILE A 257 21.96 -9.69 0.64
N SER A 258 23.23 -9.36 0.87
CA SER A 258 24.23 -10.37 1.22
C SER A 258 24.00 -10.97 2.61
N SER A 259 23.50 -10.17 3.55
CA SER A 259 23.22 -10.61 4.93
C SER A 259 21.84 -11.25 5.07
N SER A 260 20.81 -10.69 4.42
CA SER A 260 19.42 -11.13 4.56
C SER A 260 19.09 -12.37 3.75
N MET A 261 19.76 -12.58 2.62
CA MET A 261 19.47 -13.68 1.69
C MET A 261 20.76 -14.27 1.08
N PRO A 262 21.68 -14.79 1.91
CA PRO A 262 22.89 -15.44 1.40
C PRO A 262 22.50 -16.58 0.45
N PHE A 263 23.16 -16.64 -0.70
CA PHE A 263 22.88 -17.60 -1.77
C PHE A 263 21.45 -17.60 -2.33
N GLY A 264 20.66 -16.53 -2.10
CA GLY A 264 19.35 -16.34 -2.72
C GLY A 264 18.18 -16.91 -1.96
N THR A 265 18.38 -17.37 -0.72
CA THR A 265 17.29 -17.80 0.17
C THR A 265 17.15 -16.78 1.30
N PRO A 266 15.99 -16.12 1.46
CA PRO A 266 15.78 -15.17 2.55
C PRO A 266 15.84 -15.86 3.91
N LEU A 267 16.56 -15.24 4.84
CA LEU A 267 16.74 -15.67 6.23
C LEU A 267 16.08 -14.67 7.19
N ASP A 268 16.44 -13.39 7.08
CA ASP A 268 15.84 -12.30 7.85
C ASP A 268 15.75 -11.04 6.98
N LEU A 269 14.53 -10.55 6.76
CA LEU A 269 14.26 -9.35 5.97
C LEU A 269 14.12 -8.08 6.82
N ASN A 270 14.27 -8.19 8.14
CA ASN A 270 14.23 -7.03 9.02
C ASN A 270 15.50 -6.20 8.87
N TYR A 271 15.37 -5.07 8.16
CA TYR A 271 16.49 -4.17 7.89
C TYR A 271 17.17 -3.65 9.16
N SER A 272 16.39 -3.29 10.18
CA SER A 272 16.91 -2.78 11.46
C SER A 272 17.75 -3.85 12.17
N ASN A 273 17.29 -5.10 12.19
CA ASN A 273 18.07 -6.21 12.75
C ASN A 273 19.39 -6.42 11.99
N ILE A 274 19.32 -6.52 10.66
CA ILE A 274 20.51 -6.73 9.81
C ILE A 274 21.51 -5.58 9.96
N PHE A 275 21.03 -4.34 10.00
CA PHE A 275 21.87 -3.17 10.21
C PHE A 275 22.53 -3.20 11.59
N THR A 276 21.77 -3.50 12.65
CA THR A 276 22.31 -3.59 14.01
C THR A 276 23.36 -4.70 14.12
N ILE A 277 23.08 -5.88 13.54
CA ILE A 277 24.01 -7.02 13.44
C ILE A 277 25.34 -6.60 12.81
N LYS A 278 25.28 -5.84 11.72
CA LYS A 278 26.45 -5.36 11.02
C LYS A 278 27.25 -4.35 11.84
N VAL A 279 26.59 -3.41 12.51
CA VAL A 279 27.26 -2.33 13.24
C VAL A 279 27.88 -2.83 14.53
N ASN A 280 27.17 -3.67 15.28
CA ASN A 280 27.59 -4.07 16.62
C ASN A 280 28.27 -5.44 16.66
N GLY A 281 28.14 -6.27 15.62
CA GLY A 281 28.57 -7.67 15.63
C GLY A 281 27.83 -8.48 16.70
N PHE A 282 28.17 -9.75 16.90
CA PHE A 282 27.66 -10.50 18.06
C PHE A 282 28.58 -10.24 19.26
N SER A 283 28.09 -9.56 20.30
CA SER A 283 28.92 -9.27 21.48
C SER A 283 29.06 -10.49 22.38
N ALA A 284 30.29 -10.79 22.82
CA ALA A 284 30.57 -11.83 23.82
C ALA A 284 29.98 -11.51 25.21
N SER A 285 29.59 -10.25 25.48
CA SER A 285 28.92 -9.85 26.73
C SER A 285 27.43 -10.15 26.76
N ASP A 286 26.84 -10.48 25.60
CA ASP A 286 25.39 -10.69 25.42
C ASP A 286 25.13 -12.17 25.19
N LEU A 287 25.79 -13.02 25.97
CA LEU A 287 25.54 -14.45 25.94
C LEU A 287 24.13 -14.71 26.47
N PRO A 288 23.30 -15.49 25.73
CA PRO A 288 22.04 -15.94 26.28
C PRO A 288 22.29 -16.77 27.54
N PRO A 289 21.34 -16.81 28.49
CA PRO A 289 21.42 -17.73 29.62
C PRO A 289 21.72 -19.15 29.13
N ALA A 290 22.62 -19.88 29.81
CA ALA A 290 23.15 -21.16 29.33
C ALA A 290 22.06 -22.20 28.99
N ASP A 291 20.88 -22.08 29.60
CA ASP A 291 19.74 -22.99 29.44
C ASP A 291 18.72 -22.53 28.38
N GLN A 292 18.93 -21.38 27.73
CA GLN A 292 17.99 -20.80 26.76
C GLN A 292 18.64 -20.53 25.41
N LYS A 293 18.02 -21.01 24.33
CA LYS A 293 18.42 -20.68 22.96
C LYS A 293 17.89 -19.31 22.57
N GLN A 294 18.79 -18.43 22.13
CA GLN A 294 18.41 -17.13 21.59
C GLN A 294 17.69 -17.30 20.24
N PRO A 295 16.48 -16.75 20.07
CA PRO A 295 15.76 -16.86 18.81
C PRO A 295 16.36 -15.95 17.74
N ALA A 296 16.24 -16.34 16.46
CA ALA A 296 16.85 -15.65 15.34
C ALA A 296 16.41 -14.17 15.20
N TRP A 297 15.17 -13.85 15.58
CA TRP A 297 14.60 -12.50 15.54
C TRP A 297 15.03 -11.60 16.71
N LYS A 298 15.84 -12.11 17.64
CA LYS A 298 16.39 -11.36 18.77
C LYS A 298 17.91 -11.44 18.74
N PRO A 299 18.59 -10.74 17.82
CA PRO A 299 20.05 -10.83 17.67
C PRO A 299 20.84 -10.25 18.85
N TYR A 300 20.19 -9.41 19.66
CA TYR A 300 20.76 -8.78 20.85
C TYR A 300 19.83 -8.89 22.05
N ILE A 301 20.40 -8.75 23.24
CA ILE A 301 19.64 -8.67 24.48
C ILE A 301 19.43 -7.19 24.80
N TYR A 302 18.16 -6.79 24.95
CA TYR A 302 17.83 -5.42 25.38
C TYR A 302 18.39 -5.15 26.78
N LYS A 303 18.89 -3.93 26.99
CA LYS A 303 19.37 -3.42 28.28
C LYS A 303 18.76 -2.05 28.52
N GLY A 304 18.18 -1.83 29.71
CA GLY A 304 17.60 -0.54 30.06
C GLY A 304 16.25 -0.63 30.74
N LYS A 305 15.51 0.49 30.72
CA LYS A 305 14.21 0.58 31.38
C LYS A 305 13.24 -0.41 30.75
N GLN A 306 12.67 -1.28 31.58
CA GLN A 306 11.77 -2.32 31.11
C GLN A 306 10.33 -1.80 30.97
N ARG A 307 9.67 -2.10 29.85
CA ARG A 307 8.26 -1.78 29.59
C ARG A 307 7.71 -2.59 28.42
N MET A 308 6.39 -2.71 28.36
CA MET A 308 5.68 -3.34 27.26
C MET A 308 4.54 -2.46 26.75
N LEU A 309 4.44 -2.33 25.44
CA LEU A 309 3.45 -1.48 24.79
C LEU A 309 2.74 -2.28 23.69
N PHE A 310 1.42 -2.21 23.68
CA PHE A 310 0.57 -2.71 22.61
C PHE A 310 -0.17 -1.55 21.95
N THR A 311 -0.26 -1.56 20.62
CA THR A 311 -1.08 -0.62 19.87
C THR A 311 -1.90 -1.39 18.85
N ILE A 312 -3.22 -1.31 18.99
CA ILE A 312 -4.15 -1.85 18.01
C ILE A 312 -4.40 -0.74 16.98
N HIS A 313 -4.01 -1.00 15.74
CA HIS A 313 -4.22 -0.07 14.64
C HIS A 313 -5.16 -0.69 13.61
N GLU A 314 -6.29 -0.03 13.38
CA GLU A 314 -7.27 -0.45 12.40
C GLU A 314 -7.42 0.57 11.28
N ILE A 315 -7.60 0.07 10.07
CA ILE A 315 -7.84 0.85 8.86
C ILE A 315 -9.19 0.44 8.31
N VAL A 316 -10.10 1.40 8.19
CA VAL A 316 -11.45 1.18 7.66
C VAL A 316 -11.49 1.51 6.19
N HIS A 317 -11.78 0.51 5.38
CA HIS A 317 -12.04 0.67 3.95
C HIS A 317 -13.55 0.63 3.73
N ALA A 318 -14.07 1.56 2.94
CA ALA A 318 -15.49 1.59 2.62
C ALA A 318 -15.74 2.14 1.21
N ALA A 319 -16.72 1.58 0.53
CA ALA A 319 -17.32 2.15 -0.67
C ALA A 319 -18.83 2.27 -0.42
N LEU A 320 -19.28 3.51 -0.22
CA LEU A 320 -20.67 3.82 0.10
C LEU A 320 -21.34 4.39 -1.15
N TYR A 321 -22.40 3.72 -1.60
CA TYR A 321 -23.13 4.07 -2.82
C TYR A 321 -24.46 4.76 -2.52
N ASP A 322 -25.06 4.50 -1.36
CA ASP A 322 -26.39 4.99 -0.98
C ASP A 322 -27.42 4.80 -2.13
N ARG A 323 -27.46 3.57 -2.65
CA ARG A 323 -28.39 3.13 -3.70
C ARG A 323 -29.00 1.79 -3.31
N ASP A 324 -30.29 1.63 -3.55
CA ASP A 324 -30.99 0.39 -3.22
C ASP A 324 -30.48 -0.79 -4.06
N GLU A 325 -29.99 -0.54 -5.28
CA GLU A 325 -29.53 -1.58 -6.20
C GLU A 325 -28.09 -2.04 -5.91
N ILE A 326 -27.29 -1.24 -5.19
CA ILE A 326 -25.86 -1.50 -4.99
C ILE A 326 -25.53 -1.40 -3.50
N PRO A 327 -25.20 -2.53 -2.84
CA PRO A 327 -24.90 -2.51 -1.42
C PRO A 327 -23.60 -1.77 -1.12
N ASP A 328 -23.58 -1.06 0.00
CA ASP A 328 -22.36 -0.51 0.57
C ASP A 328 -21.42 -1.64 0.98
N THR A 329 -20.12 -1.45 0.75
CA THR A 329 -19.08 -2.40 1.20
C THR A 329 -18.22 -1.76 2.28
N ILE A 330 -17.95 -2.50 3.35
CA ILE A 330 -17.05 -2.07 4.43
C ILE A 330 -16.18 -3.24 4.90
N SER A 331 -14.90 -2.97 5.10
CA SER A 331 -13.95 -3.94 5.67
C SER A 331 -12.97 -3.23 6.59
N ILE A 332 -12.49 -3.97 7.59
CA ILE A 332 -11.49 -3.50 8.54
C ILE A 332 -10.22 -4.30 8.30
N SER A 333 -9.11 -3.60 8.07
CA SER A 333 -7.77 -4.17 8.10
C SER A 333 -7.10 -3.75 9.40
N GLY A 334 -6.88 -4.69 10.30
CA GLY A 334 -6.33 -4.43 11.62
C GLY A 334 -4.97 -5.07 11.85
N GLN A 335 -4.21 -4.49 12.76
CA GLN A 335 -2.94 -5.02 13.23
C GLN A 335 -2.73 -4.72 14.72
N ILE A 336 -2.06 -5.64 15.41
CA ILE A 336 -1.58 -5.43 16.78
C ILE A 336 -0.08 -5.22 16.70
N ASN A 337 0.35 -3.99 16.96
CA ASN A 337 1.75 -3.62 17.06
C ASN A 337 2.21 -3.82 18.51
N CYS A 338 3.44 -4.29 18.68
CA CYS A 338 4.03 -4.56 19.97
C CYS A 338 5.43 -3.96 20.03
N ARG A 339 5.77 -3.41 21.19
CA ARG A 339 7.15 -3.09 21.58
C ARG A 339 7.40 -3.68 22.95
N ALA A 340 8.40 -4.55 23.04
CA ALA A 340 8.82 -5.17 24.28
C ALA A 340 10.25 -4.75 24.61
N ASP A 341 10.38 -3.67 25.36
CA ASP A 341 11.64 -3.24 25.95
C ASP A 341 11.87 -4.10 27.21
N LEU A 342 12.26 -5.37 27.05
CA LEU A 342 12.42 -6.32 28.17
C LEU A 342 13.81 -6.96 28.17
N GLU A 343 14.45 -6.99 29.34
CA GLU A 343 15.80 -7.55 29.50
C GLU A 343 15.77 -9.09 29.46
N GLY A 344 16.87 -9.70 29.01
CA GLY A 344 16.99 -11.14 28.86
C GLY A 344 16.18 -11.70 27.68
N LEU A 345 15.69 -12.93 27.81
CA LEU A 345 14.88 -13.65 26.81
C LEU A 345 13.51 -14.02 27.41
N PRO A 346 12.64 -13.04 27.74
CA PRO A 346 11.35 -13.37 28.33
C PRO A 346 10.36 -13.84 27.26
N ASP A 347 9.48 -14.72 27.67
CA ASP A 347 8.24 -15.04 26.97
C ASP A 347 7.12 -14.18 27.54
N VAL A 348 6.28 -13.66 26.64
CA VAL A 348 5.08 -12.93 27.00
C VAL A 348 3.87 -13.75 26.63
N SER A 349 2.88 -13.84 27.51
CA SER A 349 1.59 -14.43 27.18
C SER A 349 0.40 -13.61 27.64
N PHE A 350 -0.64 -13.56 26.80
CA PHE A 350 -1.89 -12.87 27.12
C PHE A 350 -3.08 -13.52 26.39
N PRO A 351 -4.29 -13.49 26.99
CA PRO A 351 -5.53 -13.85 26.30
C PRO A 351 -5.95 -12.73 25.34
N LEU A 352 -6.18 -13.05 24.07
CA LEU A 352 -6.69 -12.09 23.10
C LEU A 352 -8.22 -12.01 23.18
N ALA A 353 -8.76 -10.81 23.43
CA ALA A 353 -10.19 -10.60 23.55
C ALA A 353 -10.82 -10.11 22.22
N GLY A 354 -12.11 -10.39 22.03
CA GLY A 354 -12.92 -9.84 20.94
C GLY A 354 -12.84 -10.58 19.60
N LEU A 355 -12.14 -11.71 19.52
CA LEU A 355 -12.02 -12.52 18.30
C LEU A 355 -13.37 -13.05 17.80
N SER A 356 -14.22 -13.55 18.71
CA SER A 356 -15.54 -14.10 18.35
C SER A 356 -16.52 -13.03 17.89
N THR A 357 -16.39 -11.81 18.40
CA THR A 357 -17.24 -10.67 18.01
C THR A 357 -16.78 -10.00 16.74
N ALA A 358 -15.50 -10.15 16.36
CA ALA A 358 -14.88 -9.41 15.27
C ALA A 358 -15.21 -9.95 13.86
N ASN A 359 -15.90 -11.10 13.74
CA ASN A 359 -16.24 -11.72 12.44
C ASN A 359 -15.04 -11.69 11.47
N LEU A 360 -13.99 -12.41 11.86
CA LEU A 360 -12.70 -12.38 11.17
C LEU A 360 -12.72 -13.20 9.88
N ASP A 361 -12.28 -12.59 8.79
CA ASP A 361 -12.10 -13.25 7.50
C ASP A 361 -10.70 -13.86 7.38
N VAL A 362 -9.69 -13.13 7.86
CA VAL A 362 -8.28 -13.48 7.73
C VAL A 362 -7.56 -13.12 9.03
N LEU A 363 -6.65 -14.00 9.47
CA LEU A 363 -5.85 -13.80 10.68
C LEU A 363 -4.44 -14.36 10.44
N SER A 364 -3.42 -13.60 10.82
CA SER A 364 -2.03 -14.05 10.76
C SER A 364 -1.24 -13.51 11.94
N TYR A 365 -0.25 -14.29 12.37
CA TYR A 365 0.61 -13.95 13.51
C TYR A 365 2.07 -13.82 13.07
N HIS A 366 2.82 -13.03 13.82
CA HIS A 366 4.27 -13.00 13.68
C HIS A 366 4.86 -14.38 14.00
N PRO A 367 5.92 -14.83 13.32
CA PRO A 367 6.55 -16.14 13.57
C PRO A 367 7.08 -16.34 15.00
N CYS A 368 7.20 -15.28 15.79
CA CYS A 368 7.57 -15.38 17.20
C CYS A 368 6.44 -15.88 18.10
N ALA A 369 5.21 -15.93 17.59
CA ALA A 369 4.03 -16.28 18.35
C ALA A 369 3.69 -17.76 18.25
N GLN A 370 3.28 -18.30 19.39
CA GLN A 370 2.67 -19.59 19.60
C GLN A 370 1.27 -19.33 20.11
N VAL A 371 0.28 -19.85 19.39
CA VAL A 371 -1.12 -19.54 19.63
C VAL A 371 -1.83 -20.84 20.00
N SER A 372 -2.62 -20.82 21.09
CA SER A 372 -3.34 -22.02 21.52
C SER A 372 -4.54 -22.32 20.61
N ASP A 373 -4.80 -23.61 20.36
CA ASP A 373 -5.97 -24.08 19.60
C ASP A 373 -7.27 -24.10 20.43
N GLN A 374 -7.29 -23.41 21.58
CA GLN A 374 -8.40 -23.45 22.54
C GLN A 374 -9.60 -22.58 22.13
N GLY A 375 -10.09 -22.74 20.90
CA GLY A 375 -11.25 -22.03 20.35
C GLY A 375 -11.06 -20.51 20.23
N LEU A 376 -11.92 -19.86 19.42
CA LEU A 376 -11.78 -18.41 19.14
C LEU A 376 -12.00 -17.53 20.39
N ASP A 377 -12.76 -17.97 21.39
CA ASP A 377 -13.13 -17.14 22.55
C ASP A 377 -12.03 -16.97 23.60
N LYS A 378 -11.03 -17.87 23.65
CA LYS A 378 -9.96 -17.87 24.67
C LYS A 378 -8.61 -18.18 24.06
N GLN A 379 -8.36 -17.65 22.87
CA GLN A 379 -7.10 -17.84 22.20
C GLN A 379 -5.99 -17.11 22.98
N GLY A 380 -5.09 -17.90 23.57
CA GLY A 380 -3.91 -17.41 24.28
C GLY A 380 -2.78 -17.22 23.28
N VAL A 381 -2.18 -16.04 23.28
CA VAL A 381 -1.00 -15.74 22.47
C VAL A 381 0.20 -15.75 23.40
N MET A 382 1.19 -16.60 23.11
CA MET A 382 2.49 -16.66 23.79
C MET A 382 3.60 -16.36 22.78
N PHE A 383 4.60 -15.56 23.13
CA PHE A 383 5.67 -15.22 22.18
C PHE A 383 6.93 -14.73 22.87
N SER A 384 8.08 -15.00 22.25
CA SER A 384 9.36 -14.38 22.61
C SER A 384 9.55 -13.13 21.74
N PRO A 385 9.40 -11.91 22.26
CA PRO A 385 9.30 -10.71 21.43
C PRO A 385 10.62 -10.37 20.71
N PRO A 386 10.55 -9.98 19.42
CA PRO A 386 11.61 -9.26 18.72
C PRO A 386 12.00 -7.95 19.41
N LEU A 387 13.14 -7.40 18.99
CA LEU A 387 13.59 -6.07 19.40
C LEU A 387 12.84 -4.99 18.62
N GLY A 388 12.68 -3.82 19.25
CA GLY A 388 12.03 -2.67 18.63
C GLY A 388 10.52 -2.86 18.47
N ASN A 389 9.95 -2.09 17.55
CA ASN A 389 8.54 -2.17 17.23
C ASN A 389 8.33 -3.26 16.17
N PHE A 390 7.37 -4.13 16.36
CA PHE A 390 7.02 -5.17 15.40
C PHE A 390 5.50 -5.38 15.37
N VAL A 391 5.00 -5.94 14.27
CA VAL A 391 3.59 -6.34 14.16
C VAL A 391 3.46 -7.76 14.68
N LEU A 392 2.76 -7.93 15.80
CA LEU A 392 2.50 -9.23 16.43
C LEU A 392 1.42 -10.01 15.67
N MET A 393 0.39 -9.32 15.19
CA MET A 393 -0.78 -9.94 14.56
C MET A 393 -1.35 -9.01 13.50
N ARG A 394 -1.86 -9.58 12.40
CA ARG A 394 -2.67 -8.88 11.39
C ARG A 394 -3.99 -9.62 11.20
N TYR A 395 -5.05 -8.86 10.98
CA TYR A 395 -6.38 -9.41 10.77
C TYR A 395 -7.20 -8.61 9.78
N GLN A 396 -8.19 -9.27 9.19
CA GLN A 396 -9.25 -8.67 8.43
C GLN A 396 -10.59 -9.02 9.08
N ALA A 397 -11.43 -8.02 9.29
CA ALA A 397 -12.70 -8.14 10.00
C ALA A 397 -13.81 -7.41 9.24
N THR A 398 -15.05 -7.83 9.47
CA THR A 398 -16.24 -7.07 9.05
C THR A 398 -16.63 -6.05 10.10
N CYS A 399 -17.16 -4.90 9.67
CA CYS A 399 -17.56 -3.83 10.60
C CYS A 399 -19.00 -4.05 11.09
N ALA A 400 -19.15 -4.69 12.25
CA ALA A 400 -20.46 -5.08 12.79
C ALA A 400 -21.44 -3.90 13.01
N LEU A 401 -20.94 -2.73 13.41
CA LEU A 401 -21.76 -1.54 13.64
C LEU A 401 -22.04 -0.72 12.36
N GLY A 402 -21.51 -1.15 11.21
CA GLY A 402 -21.60 -0.41 9.95
C GLY A 402 -20.56 0.72 9.84
N PRO A 403 -20.63 1.58 8.82
CA PRO A 403 -19.63 2.63 8.58
C PRO A 403 -19.60 3.73 9.66
N PRO A 404 -18.41 4.14 10.16
CA PRO A 404 -18.29 5.28 11.08
C PRO A 404 -18.79 6.62 10.53
N ILE A 405 -18.82 6.78 9.21
CA ILE A 405 -19.44 7.91 8.51
C ILE A 405 -20.39 7.34 7.47
N LYS A 406 -21.70 7.46 7.69
CA LYS A 406 -22.72 7.01 6.73
C LYS A 406 -23.40 8.21 6.07
N GLY A 407 -23.86 8.07 4.84
CA GLY A 407 -24.69 9.09 4.19
C GLY A 407 -24.47 9.13 2.70
N PHE A 408 -24.88 10.22 2.07
CA PHE A 408 -24.86 10.35 0.63
C PHE A 408 -24.12 11.58 0.14
N TYR A 409 -23.63 11.45 -1.09
CA TYR A 409 -22.97 12.48 -1.85
C TYR A 409 -23.61 12.58 -3.23
N GLN A 410 -24.00 13.79 -3.61
CA GLN A 410 -24.51 14.10 -4.93
C GLN A 410 -23.70 15.23 -5.55
N LEU A 411 -23.32 15.05 -6.81
CA LEU A 411 -22.77 16.11 -7.66
C LEU A 411 -23.43 16.02 -9.04
N SER A 412 -23.97 17.13 -9.49
CA SER A 412 -24.58 17.28 -10.83
C SER A 412 -24.01 18.51 -11.53
N MET A 413 -23.72 18.40 -12.82
CA MET A 413 -23.27 19.55 -13.61
C MET A 413 -24.50 20.36 -14.03
N VAL A 414 -24.52 21.64 -13.66
CA VAL A 414 -25.56 22.61 -14.03
C VAL A 414 -25.21 23.31 -15.35
N SER A 415 -23.92 23.46 -15.62
CA SER A 415 -23.36 23.87 -16.92
C SER A 415 -21.97 23.26 -17.11
N GLU A 416 -21.30 23.51 -18.25
CA GLU A 416 -19.96 22.95 -18.53
C GLU A 416 -18.92 23.26 -17.44
N ASP A 417 -19.03 24.42 -16.80
CA ASP A 417 -18.07 24.93 -15.80
C ASP A 417 -18.69 25.12 -14.41
N LYS A 418 -19.90 24.62 -14.17
CA LYS A 418 -20.57 24.76 -12.87
C LYS A 418 -21.21 23.45 -12.43
N GLY A 419 -20.83 22.96 -11.25
CA GLY A 419 -21.43 21.81 -10.59
C GLY A 419 -22.19 22.22 -9.33
N ALA A 420 -23.36 21.62 -9.09
CA ALA A 420 -24.08 21.69 -7.83
C ALA A 420 -23.91 20.38 -7.05
N PHE A 421 -23.60 20.48 -5.77
CA PHE A 421 -23.37 19.31 -4.92
C PHE A 421 -24.15 19.38 -3.60
N LEU A 422 -24.34 18.20 -3.01
CA LEU A 422 -24.96 18.02 -1.71
C LEU A 422 -24.30 16.85 -0.97
N PHE A 423 -23.89 17.12 0.27
CA PHE A 423 -23.59 16.08 1.26
C PHE A 423 -24.66 16.04 2.33
N LYS A 424 -25.00 14.83 2.77
CA LYS A 424 -25.75 14.58 4.00
C LYS A 424 -25.14 13.37 4.69
N LEU A 425 -24.43 13.60 5.79
CA LEU A 425 -23.63 12.59 6.49
C LEU A 425 -24.05 12.47 7.96
N ARG A 426 -23.99 11.25 8.49
CA ARG A 426 -24.14 10.90 9.90
C ARG A 426 -22.82 10.30 10.38
N LEU A 427 -22.22 10.93 11.37
CA LEU A 427 -20.93 10.54 11.94
C LEU A 427 -21.17 9.84 13.27
N MET A 428 -20.42 8.75 13.51
CA MET A 428 -20.37 8.01 14.77
C MET A 428 -21.73 7.48 15.25
N GLU A 429 -22.66 7.19 14.33
CA GLU A 429 -23.94 6.55 14.67
C GLU A 429 -23.71 5.14 15.21
N GLY A 430 -24.27 4.83 16.38
CA GLY A 430 -24.09 3.53 17.05
C GLY A 430 -22.77 3.38 17.83
N TYR A 431 -21.78 4.22 17.58
CA TYR A 431 -20.50 4.21 18.29
C TYR A 431 -20.57 4.96 19.63
N LYS A 432 -20.12 4.31 20.71
CA LYS A 432 -20.20 4.82 22.08
C LYS A 432 -18.80 5.02 22.68
N ALA A 433 -18.73 5.74 23.80
CA ALA A 433 -17.49 5.85 24.58
C ALA A 433 -16.93 4.44 24.91
N PRO A 434 -15.61 4.23 24.91
CA PRO A 434 -14.54 5.24 24.87
C PRO A 434 -14.14 5.73 23.47
N LEU A 435 -14.82 5.29 22.40
CA LEU A 435 -14.49 5.72 21.04
C LEU A 435 -14.71 7.24 20.88
N SER A 436 -13.68 7.91 20.39
CA SER A 436 -13.67 9.35 20.13
C SER A 436 -13.07 9.66 18.76
N MET A 437 -13.81 10.36 17.92
CA MET A 437 -13.32 10.82 16.62
C MET A 437 -12.51 12.12 16.82
N GLU A 438 -11.19 12.07 16.57
CA GLU A 438 -10.29 13.23 16.73
C GLU A 438 -10.40 14.22 15.58
N PHE A 439 -10.55 13.72 14.34
CA PHE A 439 -10.79 14.54 13.16
C PHE A 439 -11.60 13.77 12.11
N CYS A 440 -12.27 14.52 11.24
CA CYS A 440 -12.98 14.01 10.06
C CYS A 440 -12.98 15.08 8.97
N THR A 441 -12.49 14.73 7.80
CA THR A 441 -12.40 15.59 6.62
C THR A 441 -12.97 14.87 5.40
N VAL A 442 -13.78 15.55 4.61
CA VAL A 442 -14.28 15.07 3.33
C VAL A 442 -13.59 15.84 2.21
N THR A 443 -13.04 15.15 1.23
CA THR A 443 -12.34 15.76 0.08
C THR A 443 -13.06 15.39 -1.21
N MET A 444 -13.47 16.40 -1.97
CA MET A 444 -13.93 16.28 -3.35
C MET A 444 -12.76 16.55 -4.30
N PRO A 445 -12.19 15.52 -4.95
CA PRO A 445 -11.14 15.73 -5.93
C PRO A 445 -11.70 16.16 -7.29
N PHE A 446 -11.00 17.07 -7.96
CA PHE A 446 -11.24 17.53 -9.32
C PHE A 446 -9.94 17.50 -10.14
N PRO A 447 -9.34 16.32 -10.42
CA PRO A 447 -7.97 16.23 -10.95
C PRO A 447 -7.75 16.92 -12.30
N ARG A 448 -8.80 17.08 -13.09
CA ARG A 448 -8.75 17.64 -14.46
C ARG A 448 -9.45 18.99 -14.61
N ARG A 449 -9.96 19.55 -13.52
CA ARG A 449 -10.64 20.84 -13.52
C ARG A 449 -10.03 21.71 -12.44
N ARG A 450 -9.72 22.95 -12.80
CA ARG A 450 -9.28 23.92 -11.82
C ARG A 450 -10.49 24.55 -11.15
N VAL A 451 -10.54 24.52 -9.82
CA VAL A 451 -11.58 25.20 -9.04
C VAL A 451 -11.29 26.71 -9.05
N ILE A 452 -12.28 27.51 -9.50
CA ILE A 452 -12.21 28.98 -9.46
C ILE A 452 -12.85 29.51 -8.18
N SER A 453 -14.04 29.00 -7.86
CA SER A 453 -14.79 29.47 -6.71
C SER A 453 -15.72 28.39 -6.18
N LEU A 454 -16.01 28.48 -4.90
CA LEU A 454 -16.96 27.62 -4.21
C LEU A 454 -17.99 28.50 -3.51
N ASP A 455 -19.26 28.16 -3.67
CA ASP A 455 -20.39 28.77 -2.99
C ASP A 455 -21.14 27.69 -2.19
N GLY A 456 -21.62 28.02 -1.00
CA GLY A 456 -22.27 27.08 -0.09
C GLY A 456 -21.71 27.15 1.33
N THR A 457 -22.58 26.84 2.29
CA THR A 457 -22.27 26.92 3.72
C THR A 457 -22.54 25.56 4.35
N PRO A 458 -21.54 24.91 4.97
CA PRO A 458 -21.72 23.63 5.64
C PRO A 458 -22.42 23.86 6.98
N SER A 459 -23.18 22.88 7.45
CA SER A 459 -23.85 22.98 8.76
C SER A 459 -22.86 23.01 9.93
N VAL A 460 -21.71 22.33 9.77
CA VAL A 460 -20.63 22.21 10.76
C VAL A 460 -19.29 22.19 10.05
N GLY A 461 -18.24 22.69 10.68
CA GLY A 461 -16.87 22.59 10.21
C GLY A 461 -16.43 23.77 9.33
N THR A 462 -15.26 23.63 8.73
CA THR A 462 -14.65 24.66 7.87
C THR A 462 -14.30 24.09 6.50
N ILE A 463 -14.17 24.98 5.51
CA ILE A 463 -13.87 24.59 4.14
C ILE A 463 -12.52 25.19 3.73
N SER A 464 -11.73 24.40 3.03
CA SER A 464 -10.55 24.84 2.29
C SER A 464 -10.67 24.40 0.83
N THR A 465 -10.13 25.19 -0.08
CA THR A 465 -10.09 24.86 -1.52
C THR A 465 -8.64 24.84 -1.99
N SER A 466 -8.33 23.89 -2.85
CA SER A 466 -7.07 23.83 -3.60
C SER A 466 -7.38 24.00 -5.09
N GLU A 467 -6.33 24.01 -5.93
CA GLU A 467 -6.51 24.10 -7.38
C GLU A 467 -7.40 22.98 -7.93
N HIS A 468 -7.30 21.77 -7.37
CA HIS A 468 -7.94 20.56 -7.87
C HIS A 468 -8.73 19.80 -6.80
N SER A 469 -9.12 20.45 -5.70
CA SER A 469 -9.96 19.82 -4.69
C SER A 469 -10.71 20.82 -3.83
N VAL A 470 -11.82 20.36 -3.26
CA VAL A 470 -12.53 21.02 -2.15
C VAL A 470 -12.42 20.12 -0.93
N GLU A 471 -12.03 20.69 0.20
CA GLU A 471 -11.88 19.99 1.47
C GLU A 471 -12.84 20.57 2.51
N TRP A 472 -13.62 19.70 3.14
CA TRP A 472 -14.54 20.04 4.21
C TRP A 472 -14.10 19.36 5.50
N LYS A 473 -13.59 20.15 6.46
CA LYS A 473 -13.12 19.70 7.77
C LYS A 473 -14.27 19.75 8.77
N ILE A 474 -14.95 18.64 8.95
CA ILE A 474 -16.13 18.51 9.82
C ILE A 474 -15.73 18.54 11.30
N VAL A 475 -14.72 17.73 11.65
CA VAL A 475 -14.17 17.65 13.02
C VAL A 475 -12.69 18.03 12.95
N THR A 476 -12.31 19.03 13.74
CA THR A 476 -10.92 19.51 13.84
C THR A 476 -10.25 18.99 15.11
N SER A 477 -8.95 18.69 15.03
CA SER A 477 -8.13 18.26 16.15
C SER A 477 -8.30 19.18 17.38
N GLY A 478 -8.65 18.60 18.53
CA GLY A 478 -8.87 19.31 19.80
C GLY A 478 -10.34 19.48 20.23
N ARG A 479 -11.32 19.24 19.35
CA ARG A 479 -12.75 19.15 19.68
C ARG A 479 -13.35 17.84 19.16
N GLY A 480 -12.82 16.71 19.64
CA GLY A 480 -13.24 15.38 19.19
C GLY A 480 -14.70 15.06 19.54
N LEU A 481 -15.29 14.15 18.78
CA LEU A 481 -16.65 13.64 19.02
C LEU A 481 -16.56 12.35 19.84
N THR A 482 -16.93 12.42 21.12
CA THR A 482 -16.94 11.26 22.02
C THR A 482 -18.37 10.90 22.41
N GLY A 483 -18.79 9.66 22.12
CA GLY A 483 -20.08 9.11 22.56
C GLY A 483 -21.32 9.85 22.07
N LYS A 484 -21.21 10.63 20.98
CA LYS A 484 -22.30 11.37 20.36
C LYS A 484 -22.25 11.20 18.84
N SER A 485 -23.40 10.91 18.23
CA SER A 485 -23.58 10.98 16.79
C SER A 485 -23.97 12.39 16.38
N ILE A 486 -23.50 12.84 15.22
CA ILE A 486 -23.92 14.12 14.62
C ILE A 486 -24.38 13.90 13.18
N GLU A 487 -25.35 14.68 12.75
CA GLU A 487 -25.78 14.78 11.36
C GLU A 487 -25.32 16.11 10.79
N VAL A 488 -24.66 16.07 9.63
CA VAL A 488 -24.06 17.23 8.99
C VAL A 488 -24.44 17.28 7.51
N THR A 489 -24.63 18.49 7.01
CA THR A 489 -25.00 18.73 5.61
C THR A 489 -24.10 19.78 5.01
N PHE A 490 -23.82 19.63 3.72
CA PHE A 490 -23.09 20.64 2.96
C PHE A 490 -23.63 20.74 1.53
N PRO A 491 -24.62 21.61 1.29
CA PRO A 491 -25.05 21.99 -0.05
C PRO A 491 -24.16 23.11 -0.61
N GLY A 492 -23.91 23.09 -1.91
CA GLY A 492 -23.16 24.17 -2.55
C GLY A 492 -23.07 24.06 -4.07
N THR A 493 -22.35 25.02 -4.66
CA THR A 493 -21.96 25.00 -6.06
C THR A 493 -20.47 25.25 -6.20
N VAL A 494 -19.83 24.54 -7.12
CA VAL A 494 -18.44 24.69 -7.50
C VAL A 494 -18.37 25.23 -8.91
N LYS A 495 -17.54 26.26 -9.12
CA LYS A 495 -17.27 26.83 -10.44
C LYS A 495 -15.85 26.47 -10.86
N PHE A 496 -15.72 25.95 -12.07
CA PHE A 496 -14.46 25.55 -12.66
C PHE A 496 -13.93 26.58 -13.65
N ALA A 497 -12.64 26.49 -13.94
CA ALA A 497 -12.06 27.19 -15.07
C ALA A 497 -12.63 26.64 -16.38
N PRO A 498 -12.89 27.52 -17.36
CA PRO A 498 -13.30 27.10 -18.69
C PRO A 498 -12.34 26.07 -19.26
N TRP A 499 -12.91 25.05 -19.89
CA TRP A 499 -12.13 24.00 -20.54
C TRP A 499 -11.33 24.59 -21.71
N GLN A 500 -10.04 24.86 -21.49
CA GLN A 500 -9.13 25.14 -22.60
C GLN A 500 -8.74 23.80 -23.21
N ASN A 501 -9.28 23.49 -24.40
CA ASN A 501 -8.72 22.43 -25.22
C ASN A 501 -7.24 22.72 -25.38
N GLN A 502 -6.41 21.87 -24.78
CA GLN A 502 -4.98 21.86 -25.00
C GLN A 502 -4.78 21.39 -26.44
N ARG A 503 -4.99 22.30 -27.42
CA ARG A 503 -4.41 22.13 -28.74
C ARG A 503 -2.92 22.05 -28.47
N VAL A 504 -2.37 20.85 -28.59
CA VAL A 504 -0.93 20.61 -28.61
C VAL A 504 -0.37 21.59 -29.62
N SER A 505 0.28 22.63 -29.12
CA SER A 505 1.07 23.53 -29.92
C SER A 505 2.23 22.69 -30.42
N SER A 506 2.07 22.08 -31.59
CA SER A 506 3.16 21.51 -32.35
C SER A 506 4.01 22.67 -32.86
N SER A 507 4.87 23.22 -31.99
CA SER A 507 6.02 24.01 -32.40
C SER A 507 7.04 23.08 -33.07
N ARG A 508 6.68 22.53 -34.23
CA ARG A 508 7.65 22.08 -35.21
C ARG A 508 8.21 23.33 -35.85
N THR A 509 9.48 23.60 -35.56
CA THR A 509 10.36 24.51 -36.28
C THR A 509 10.22 24.29 -37.79
N SER A 510 9.52 25.19 -38.46
CA SER A 510 9.41 25.25 -39.91
C SER A 510 10.68 25.89 -40.49
N PHE A 511 11.61 25.03 -40.94
CA PHE A 511 12.49 25.39 -42.05
C PHE A 511 11.62 25.45 -43.31
N GLY A 512 11.65 26.61 -43.98
CA GLY A 512 10.78 26.91 -45.12
C GLY A 512 11.10 26.10 -46.37
N ILE A 513 10.11 26.03 -47.26
CA ILE A 513 10.24 26.14 -48.71
C ILE A 513 8.88 26.64 -49.22
N LEU A 514 8.95 27.64 -50.08
CA LEU A 514 7.85 28.30 -50.79
C LEU A 514 7.23 27.36 -51.83
N ALA A 515 5.91 27.32 -51.88
CA ALA A 515 5.15 27.22 -53.13
C ALA A 515 3.73 27.71 -52.86
N GLU A 516 3.36 28.76 -53.58
CA GLU A 516 2.00 29.27 -53.72
C GLU A 516 1.11 28.23 -54.40
N GLU A 517 -0.18 28.23 -54.09
CA GLU A 517 -1.25 28.33 -55.09
C GLU A 517 -2.63 28.44 -54.41
N ASP A 518 -3.33 29.50 -54.78
CA ASP A 518 -4.73 29.82 -54.49
C ASP A 518 -5.69 28.81 -55.14
N SER A 519 -6.88 28.60 -54.55
CA SER A 519 -8.16 28.68 -55.27
C SER A 519 -9.34 28.45 -54.33
N ASP A 520 -10.21 29.46 -54.25
CA ASP A 520 -11.61 29.33 -53.86
C ASP A 520 -12.38 28.48 -54.88
N ASN A 521 -13.42 27.77 -54.42
CA ASN A 521 -14.62 27.58 -55.24
C ASN A 521 -15.85 27.22 -54.37
N GLU A 522 -16.90 27.99 -54.60
CA GLU A 522 -18.23 27.86 -54.03
C GLU A 522 -19.11 26.85 -54.80
N THR A 523 -19.91 26.11 -54.02
CA THR A 523 -21.30 25.65 -54.24
C THR A 523 -21.68 24.92 -55.54
N GLU A 524 -22.21 23.69 -55.42
CA GLU A 524 -23.58 23.35 -55.87
C GLU A 524 -24.05 21.96 -55.42
N ASN A 525 -25.37 21.83 -55.30
CA ASN A 525 -26.12 20.89 -54.49
C ASN A 525 -26.97 20.01 -55.42
N ALA A 526 -26.81 18.68 -55.41
CA ALA A 526 -27.85 17.73 -55.85
C ALA A 526 -27.48 16.26 -55.56
N GLY A 527 -28.43 15.52 -54.97
CA GLY A 527 -28.53 14.08 -55.14
C GLY A 527 -28.30 13.22 -53.89
N ASN A 528 -29.30 13.15 -53.02
CA ASN A 528 -29.40 12.17 -51.94
C ASN A 528 -29.37 10.73 -52.45
N MET A 529 -28.29 10.00 -52.16
CA MET A 529 -28.34 8.62 -51.66
C MET A 529 -27.17 8.47 -50.70
N VAL A 530 -27.46 8.77 -49.44
CA VAL A 530 -26.51 8.74 -48.35
C VAL A 530 -26.36 7.28 -47.91
N ASN A 531 -25.28 6.62 -48.34
CA ASN A 531 -24.94 5.30 -47.83
C ASN A 531 -24.42 5.47 -46.39
N GLU A 532 -25.22 5.02 -45.41
CA GLU A 532 -24.96 5.21 -43.97
C GLU A 532 -23.58 4.65 -43.55
N GLU A 533 -23.06 3.63 -44.26
CA GLU A 533 -21.73 3.07 -44.02
C GLU A 533 -20.57 4.00 -44.40
N GLN A 534 -20.72 4.83 -45.44
CA GLN A 534 -19.66 5.77 -45.88
C GLN A 534 -19.59 7.03 -45.02
N LEU A 535 -20.70 7.43 -44.37
CA LEU A 535 -20.70 8.48 -43.36
C LEU A 535 -20.07 8.02 -42.05
N MET A 536 -20.35 6.79 -41.63
CA MET A 536 -19.71 6.21 -40.44
C MET A 536 -18.20 6.02 -40.63
N GLU A 537 -17.75 5.69 -41.84
CA GLU A 537 -16.32 5.51 -42.14
C GLU A 537 -15.56 6.86 -42.24
N LYS A 538 -16.20 7.92 -42.75
CA LYS A 538 -15.64 9.29 -42.73
C LYS A 538 -15.68 9.92 -41.33
N MET A 539 -16.74 9.69 -40.55
CA MET A 539 -16.83 10.19 -39.17
C MET A 539 -15.85 9.49 -38.22
N ASN A 540 -15.38 8.28 -38.53
CA ASN A 540 -14.38 7.57 -37.74
C ASN A 540 -12.92 7.91 -38.10
N LYS A 541 -12.65 8.50 -39.28
CA LYS A 541 -11.28 8.83 -39.72
C LYS A 541 -10.77 10.18 -39.22
N ASP A 542 -11.67 11.13 -38.95
CA ASP A 542 -11.31 12.49 -38.50
C ASP A 542 -11.59 12.73 -37.00
N LEU A 543 -11.97 11.69 -36.26
CA LEU A 543 -11.93 11.75 -34.80
C LEU A 543 -10.47 11.59 -34.36
N PRO A 544 -9.91 12.55 -33.61
CA PRO A 544 -8.64 12.31 -32.96
C PRO A 544 -8.78 11.01 -32.15
N PRO A 545 -7.76 10.12 -32.17
CA PRO A 545 -7.81 8.92 -31.35
C PRO A 545 -8.17 9.37 -29.94
N VAL A 546 -9.27 8.83 -29.40
CA VAL A 546 -9.67 9.06 -28.01
C VAL A 546 -8.42 8.83 -27.19
N ASP A 547 -8.00 9.85 -26.44
CA ASP A 547 -6.86 9.71 -25.56
C ASP A 547 -7.24 8.64 -24.52
N LEU A 548 -6.72 7.44 -24.71
CA LEU A 548 -6.98 6.27 -23.87
C LEU A 548 -6.29 6.39 -22.50
N GLU A 549 -5.67 7.54 -22.19
CA GLU A 549 -5.31 8.03 -20.83
C GLU A 549 -6.54 8.53 -20.02
N GLU A 550 -7.74 8.01 -20.29
CA GLU A 550 -8.91 8.23 -19.44
C GLU A 550 -9.81 7.00 -19.26
N PRO A 551 -9.37 5.92 -18.58
CA PRO A 551 -10.28 4.82 -18.21
C PRO A 551 -11.37 5.23 -17.21
N PHE A 552 -11.42 6.49 -16.75
CA PHE A 552 -12.34 6.97 -15.70
C PHE A 552 -12.85 8.40 -15.87
N CYS A 553 -12.88 9.01 -17.05
CA CYS A 553 -13.11 10.47 -17.08
C CYS A 553 -14.48 10.97 -17.46
N TRP A 554 -15.44 10.06 -17.42
CA TRP A 554 -16.79 10.40 -16.98
C TRP A 554 -17.01 10.02 -15.49
N GLN A 555 -15.99 9.45 -14.84
CA GLN A 555 -15.98 8.98 -13.44
C GLN A 555 -15.07 9.82 -12.51
N ALA A 556 -14.31 10.79 -13.04
CA ALA A 556 -13.28 11.54 -12.31
C ALA A 556 -13.83 12.48 -11.21
N TYR A 557 -15.14 12.73 -11.18
CA TYR A 557 -15.83 13.56 -10.18
C TYR A 557 -16.92 12.81 -9.43
N ASN A 558 -17.01 11.49 -9.61
CA ASN A 558 -18.11 10.68 -9.07
C ASN A 558 -17.85 10.16 -7.66
N TYR A 559 -16.90 10.72 -6.93
CA TYR A 559 -16.71 10.35 -5.53
C TYR A 559 -16.14 11.47 -4.68
N ALA A 560 -16.35 11.34 -3.39
CA ALA A 560 -15.64 12.07 -2.36
C ALA A 560 -14.86 11.08 -1.48
N LYS A 561 -13.70 11.48 -0.99
CA LYS A 561 -12.90 10.71 -0.03
C LYS A 561 -13.15 11.20 1.38
N VAL A 562 -13.25 10.28 2.33
CA VAL A 562 -13.36 10.63 3.76
C VAL A 562 -12.05 10.25 4.45
N SER A 563 -11.48 11.18 5.19
CA SER A 563 -10.33 10.96 6.05
C SER A 563 -10.70 11.19 7.51
N PHE A 564 -10.45 10.22 8.37
CA PHE A 564 -10.75 10.36 9.81
C PHE A 564 -9.75 9.59 10.68
N LYS A 565 -9.73 9.96 11.97
CA LYS A 565 -9.07 9.22 13.03
C LYS A 565 -10.00 9.09 14.23
N ILE A 566 -10.16 7.87 14.73
CA ILE A 566 -10.89 7.53 15.95
C ILE A 566 -9.90 6.89 16.93
N VAL A 567 -10.02 7.20 18.20
CA VAL A 567 -9.17 6.66 19.28
C VAL A 567 -10.03 6.12 20.41
N GLY A 568 -9.40 5.37 21.31
CA GLY A 568 -9.99 4.95 22.59
C GLY A 568 -10.35 3.46 22.66
N ALA A 569 -10.72 2.85 21.54
CA ALA A 569 -10.90 1.41 21.40
C ALA A 569 -10.80 0.99 19.92
N SER A 570 -10.75 -0.31 19.66
CA SER A 570 -10.98 -0.87 18.33
C SER A 570 -12.46 -0.82 17.96
N ILE A 571 -12.76 -0.78 16.67
CA ILE A 571 -14.12 -0.89 16.14
C ILE A 571 -14.48 -2.34 15.76
N SER A 572 -13.50 -3.23 15.57
CA SER A 572 -13.75 -4.68 15.43
C SER A 572 -14.09 -5.36 16.76
N GLY A 573 -13.77 -4.73 17.89
CA GLY A 573 -13.90 -5.31 19.22
C GLY A 573 -12.66 -6.05 19.71
N ILE A 574 -11.63 -6.23 18.88
CA ILE A 574 -10.35 -6.81 19.30
C ILE A 574 -9.70 -5.96 20.38
N ALA A 575 -9.27 -6.57 21.48
CA ALA A 575 -8.65 -5.88 22.59
C ALA A 575 -7.56 -6.72 23.27
N VAL A 576 -6.56 -6.02 23.81
CA VAL A 576 -5.53 -6.59 24.69
C VAL A 576 -5.70 -5.95 26.07
N ASP A 577 -6.01 -6.76 27.09
CA ASP A 577 -6.08 -6.30 28.49
C ASP A 577 -4.68 -6.29 29.12
N PRO A 578 -4.08 -5.11 29.41
CA PRO A 578 -2.75 -5.02 29.99
C PRO A 578 -2.59 -5.76 31.31
N LYS A 579 -3.66 -5.93 32.09
CA LYS A 579 -3.63 -6.62 33.39
C LYS A 579 -3.54 -8.14 33.25
N SER A 580 -3.96 -8.66 32.11
CA SER A 580 -3.92 -10.08 31.78
C SER A 580 -2.60 -10.53 31.15
N VAL A 581 -1.71 -9.58 30.84
CA VAL A 581 -0.40 -9.86 30.25
C VAL A 581 0.54 -10.40 31.31
N SER A 582 1.13 -11.56 31.02
CA SER A 582 2.12 -12.22 31.87
C SER A 582 3.47 -12.28 31.16
N ILE A 583 4.53 -12.03 31.92
CA ILE A 583 5.92 -12.04 31.43
C ILE A 583 6.66 -13.10 32.23
N TYR A 584 7.35 -14.02 31.54
CA TYR A 584 8.16 -15.07 32.13
C TYR A 584 9.60 -15.00 31.61
N PRO A 585 10.64 -15.00 32.48
CA PRO A 585 10.58 -14.96 33.93
C PRO A 585 9.85 -13.72 34.48
N ALA A 586 9.31 -13.82 35.69
CA ALA A 586 8.50 -12.75 36.26
C ALA A 586 9.31 -11.44 36.41
N VAL A 587 8.86 -10.39 35.73
CA VAL A 587 9.46 -9.05 35.78
C VAL A 587 8.38 -8.01 36.03
N LYS A 588 8.70 -6.99 36.84
CA LYS A 588 7.83 -5.81 37.04
C LYS A 588 8.04 -4.81 35.89
N ALA A 589 7.51 -5.11 34.72
CA ALA A 589 7.46 -4.19 33.60
C ALA A 589 6.05 -3.59 33.45
N PRO A 590 5.88 -2.26 33.35
CA PRO A 590 4.59 -1.65 33.05
C PRO A 590 4.12 -2.09 31.65
N VAL A 591 2.83 -2.42 31.56
CA VAL A 591 2.17 -2.82 30.31
C VAL A 591 1.12 -1.76 29.97
N GLU A 592 1.20 -1.21 28.76
CA GLU A 592 0.25 -0.23 28.24
C GLU A 592 -0.38 -0.77 26.95
N SER A 593 -1.66 -0.44 26.72
CA SER A 593 -2.39 -0.78 25.50
C SER A 593 -3.11 0.47 25.00
N SER A 594 -3.00 0.74 23.71
CA SER A 594 -3.68 1.83 23.01
C SER A 594 -4.38 1.33 21.76
N SER A 595 -5.36 2.08 21.27
CA SER A 595 -6.09 1.74 20.04
C SER A 595 -6.35 2.98 19.20
N GLN A 596 -6.10 2.84 17.91
CA GLN A 596 -6.33 3.86 16.90
C GLN A 596 -7.01 3.24 15.68
N VAL A 597 -7.99 3.94 15.16
CA VAL A 597 -8.70 3.59 13.93
C VAL A 597 -8.55 4.75 12.96
N THR A 598 -8.20 4.46 11.72
CA THR A 598 -7.99 5.43 10.64
C THR A 598 -8.79 5.04 9.41
N SER A 599 -9.11 6.01 8.56
CA SER A 599 -9.66 5.75 7.23
C SER A 599 -8.58 5.21 6.28
N GLY A 600 -8.89 4.15 5.55
CA GLY A 600 -8.17 3.72 4.36
C GLY A 600 -8.80 4.30 3.09
N ASP A 601 -9.05 3.46 2.10
CA ASP A 601 -9.90 3.81 0.95
C ASP A 601 -11.36 3.91 1.40
N TYR A 602 -11.74 5.09 1.87
CA TYR A 602 -13.08 5.41 2.33
C TYR A 602 -13.76 6.38 1.35
N ILE A 603 -14.66 5.84 0.53
CA ILE A 603 -15.17 6.49 -0.67
C ILE A 603 -16.69 6.63 -0.56
N LEU A 604 -17.18 7.86 -0.77
CA LEU A 604 -18.59 8.15 -1.01
C LEU A 604 -18.79 8.29 -2.51
N TRP A 605 -19.50 7.36 -3.14
CA TRP A 605 -19.84 7.45 -4.56
C TRP A 605 -20.98 8.45 -4.77
N ASN A 606 -20.90 9.18 -5.89
CA ASN A 606 -21.91 10.11 -6.33
C ASN A 606 -23.16 9.32 -6.71
N THR A 607 -24.26 9.53 -5.97
CA THR A 607 -25.51 8.78 -6.17
C THR A 607 -26.21 9.12 -7.50
N LEU A 608 -25.74 10.13 -8.24
CA LEU A 608 -26.19 10.43 -9.61
C LEU A 608 -25.25 9.87 -10.69
N GLY A 609 -24.03 9.46 -10.33
CA GLY A 609 -22.99 9.06 -11.28
C GLY A 609 -23.00 7.57 -11.63
N ARG A 610 -22.34 7.18 -12.73
CA ARG A 610 -22.03 5.76 -12.94
C ARG A 610 -20.97 5.33 -11.92
N CYS A 611 -21.24 4.27 -11.16
CA CYS A 611 -20.32 3.73 -10.17
C CYS A 611 -19.82 2.34 -10.58
N PRO A 612 -18.55 1.99 -10.30
CA PRO A 612 -18.04 0.65 -10.52
C PRO A 612 -18.68 -0.29 -9.49
N HIS A 613 -19.28 -1.38 -9.94
CA HIS A 613 -19.72 -2.47 -9.08
C HIS A 613 -19.41 -3.80 -9.76
N VAL A 614 -19.09 -4.82 -8.96
CA VAL A 614 -18.95 -6.19 -9.45
C VAL A 614 -20.36 -6.75 -9.62
N ALA A 615 -20.71 -7.20 -10.82
CA ALA A 615 -21.99 -7.84 -11.07
C ALA A 615 -22.07 -9.15 -10.28
N THR A 616 -22.97 -9.23 -9.30
CA THR A 616 -23.32 -10.50 -8.64
C THR A 616 -24.15 -11.33 -9.61
N ILE A 617 -23.72 -12.58 -9.84
CA ILE A 617 -24.46 -13.55 -10.65
C ILE A 617 -25.78 -13.81 -9.94
N LYS A 618 -26.90 -13.51 -10.60
CA LYS A 618 -28.20 -14.04 -10.20
C LYS A 618 -28.08 -15.57 -10.30
N GLY A 619 -28.16 -16.24 -9.16
CA GLY A 619 -28.16 -17.70 -9.06
C GLY A 619 -29.29 -18.36 -9.82
#